data_AF-A0A368B5W8-F1
#
_entry.id   AF-A0A368B5W8-F1
#
_cell.length_a   1.000
_cell.length_b   1.000
_cell.length_c   1.000
_cell.angle_alpha   90.00
_cell.angle_beta   90.00
_cell.angle_gamma   90.00
#
_symmetry.space_group_name_H-M   'P 1'
#
loop_
_entity.id
_entity.type
_entity.pdbx_description
1 polymer ?
#
loop_
_entity_poly.entity_id
_entity_poly.type
_entity_poly.pdbx_seq_one_letter_code
_entity_poly.pdbx_strand_id
1 'polypeptide(L)'
;MPSKLPDPKPKRSNESQDSESDEKEKNYTPSNDKRSSDLEIEEVSKNPEVEKNEKTYTPPNDLGLPMAKFIPEDLLKNALQQAAGSWEKDNDPELKVKRIKPRTLFIVGSLIFIMLCWVLYEMVSDRAPVEQGQGIIKVPLPTEFVAREDELKSNATNFLAAKNWSDALPYVRSSPGIENKLRIHQDRSPKEPVGVNLFQPIDVIKVRGGNILYLLGLQDENEKFTKLYFTEEKPHAIIWEALVAYCDEPFETLNSSKDPLLNEGTYRVYAKADGYYSGIYEEKEWQAIELSYPNTDKNILAYVQRNSEQAEKMKPLLNKRESSVPLILLIKPSSGNDSKRAPEIIDLLGVGWHEL
;
A
#
# COMPACT_ATOMS: atom_id res chain seq x y z
N MET A 1 1.57 21.71 62.64
CA MET A 1 1.49 20.48 63.45
C MET A 1 1.58 19.28 62.52
N PRO A 2 2.53 18.35 62.70
CA PRO A 2 2.64 17.17 61.83
C PRO A 2 1.77 16.01 62.33
N SER A 3 0.84 15.54 61.50
CA SER A 3 0.14 14.27 61.75
C SER A 3 0.89 13.12 61.06
N LYS A 4 0.98 11.98 61.73
CA LYS A 4 1.90 10.88 61.38
C LYS A 4 1.26 9.88 60.41
N LEU A 5 2.09 9.33 59.52
CA LEU A 5 1.81 8.07 58.82
C LEU A 5 1.65 6.92 59.83
N PRO A 6 0.78 5.93 59.54
CA PRO A 6 0.81 4.62 60.19
C PRO A 6 1.68 3.62 59.41
N ASP A 7 2.56 2.91 60.13
CA ASP A 7 3.45 1.86 59.61
C ASP A 7 2.74 0.51 59.32
N PRO A 8 3.34 -0.38 58.48
CA PRO A 8 2.66 -1.55 57.94
C PRO A 8 2.74 -2.82 58.81
N LYS A 9 1.79 -3.75 58.60
CA LYS A 9 1.79 -5.15 59.12
C LYS A 9 1.02 -6.07 58.15
N PRO A 10 1.26 -7.39 58.17
CA PRO A 10 2.56 -8.05 58.10
C PRO A 10 2.60 -9.15 57.01
N LYS A 11 3.79 -9.67 56.69
CA LYS A 11 3.93 -10.90 55.88
C LYS A 11 3.31 -12.09 56.61
N ARG A 12 2.69 -13.02 55.87
CA ARG A 12 2.39 -14.38 56.32
C ARG A 12 3.11 -15.38 55.41
N SER A 13 3.87 -16.28 56.01
CA SER A 13 4.64 -17.36 55.38
C SER A 13 3.97 -18.72 55.64
N ASN A 14 4.66 -19.79 55.22
CA ASN A 14 4.38 -21.22 55.42
C ASN A 14 3.45 -21.79 54.32
N GLU A 15 3.94 -22.63 53.39
CA GLU A 15 4.33 -24.06 53.52
C GLU A 15 3.09 -24.98 53.47
N SER A 16 3.09 -26.17 52.83
CA SER A 16 4.08 -26.89 52.00
C SER A 16 3.45 -28.19 51.44
N GLN A 17 4.19 -28.94 50.61
CA GLN A 17 4.01 -30.37 50.25
C GLN A 17 2.90 -30.73 49.22
N ASP A 18 2.94 -31.86 48.50
CA ASP A 18 4.02 -32.70 47.89
C ASP A 18 3.33 -33.77 47.00
N SER A 19 3.98 -34.21 45.90
CA SER A 19 3.77 -35.43 45.05
C SER A 19 4.10 -35.07 43.58
N GLU A 20 5.08 -35.64 42.85
CA GLU A 20 5.45 -37.07 42.57
C GLU A 20 4.28 -37.90 42.00
N SER A 21 4.39 -38.66 40.90
CA SER A 21 5.56 -39.05 40.07
C SER A 21 5.08 -39.67 38.73
N ASP A 22 6.05 -40.01 37.85
CA ASP A 22 6.00 -41.02 36.77
C ASP A 22 5.06 -40.83 35.56
N GLU A 23 5.20 -41.52 34.43
CA GLU A 23 6.28 -41.93 33.50
C GLU A 23 5.57 -42.78 32.40
N LYS A 24 6.22 -43.08 31.26
CA LYS A 24 5.79 -44.05 30.21
C LYS A 24 4.55 -43.70 29.35
N GLU A 25 4.36 -44.25 28.13
CA GLU A 25 5.18 -45.18 27.32
C GLU A 25 5.09 -44.88 25.81
N LYS A 26 5.87 -45.65 25.01
CA LYS A 26 6.05 -45.51 23.56
C LYS A 26 4.87 -46.13 22.79
N ASN A 27 4.73 -45.77 21.50
CA ASN A 27 4.66 -46.78 20.44
C ASN A 27 4.95 -46.22 19.03
N TYR A 28 5.94 -46.85 18.38
CA TYR A 28 6.26 -46.78 16.95
C TYR A 28 6.28 -48.22 16.47
N THR A 29 5.57 -48.58 15.39
CA THR A 29 6.07 -49.52 14.37
C THR A 29 5.22 -49.47 13.08
N PRO A 30 5.78 -49.79 11.90
CA PRO A 30 5.14 -49.62 10.59
C PRO A 30 4.65 -50.94 9.98
N SER A 31 4.05 -50.88 8.78
CA SER A 31 3.84 -52.04 7.92
C SER A 31 4.47 -51.85 6.53
N ASN A 32 5.30 -52.80 6.12
CA ASN A 32 5.66 -53.08 4.72
C ASN A 32 4.41 -53.67 3.99
N ASP A 33 4.33 -53.85 2.66
CA ASP A 33 5.23 -54.65 1.81
C ASP A 33 4.91 -54.52 0.29
N LYS A 34 5.93 -54.75 -0.56
CA LYS A 34 6.04 -55.46 -1.88
C LYS A 34 4.83 -55.56 -2.88
N ARG A 35 4.98 -55.85 -4.19
CA ARG A 35 6.04 -55.83 -5.25
C ARG A 35 5.45 -56.50 -6.53
N SER A 36 5.94 -56.20 -7.75
CA SER A 36 5.79 -56.98 -9.04
C SER A 36 4.37 -57.18 -9.62
N SER A 37 4.11 -57.53 -10.89
CA SER A 37 4.65 -57.28 -12.27
C SER A 37 3.97 -58.29 -13.24
N ASP A 38 4.08 -58.09 -14.57
CA ASP A 38 3.71 -59.01 -15.70
C ASP A 38 2.20 -59.03 -16.10
N LEU A 39 1.76 -58.75 -17.36
CA LEU A 39 1.89 -59.38 -18.72
C LEU A 39 0.99 -60.65 -18.86
N GLU A 40 0.21 -60.97 -19.93
CA GLU A 40 0.25 -60.82 -21.41
C GLU A 40 -1.20 -60.67 -22.03
N ILE A 41 -1.51 -60.05 -23.20
CA ILE A 41 -1.43 -60.35 -24.69
C ILE A 41 -2.49 -61.31 -25.30
N GLU A 42 -3.15 -60.90 -26.40
CA GLU A 42 -3.57 -61.61 -27.67
C GLU A 42 -4.81 -60.91 -28.33
N GLU A 43 -5.14 -60.98 -29.63
CA GLU A 43 -4.46 -61.11 -30.95
C GLU A 43 -5.48 -60.62 -32.05
N VAL A 44 -5.18 -60.30 -33.33
CA VAL A 44 -5.23 -61.20 -34.52
C VAL A 44 -5.09 -60.36 -35.84
N SER A 45 -4.07 -60.69 -36.67
CA SER A 45 -4.04 -60.96 -38.14
C SER A 45 -4.85 -60.15 -39.22
N LYS A 46 -4.50 -60.04 -40.52
CA LYS A 46 -3.49 -60.69 -41.41
C LYS A 46 -3.24 -59.90 -42.74
N ASN A 47 -2.15 -60.23 -43.45
CA ASN A 47 -1.71 -59.79 -44.81
C ASN A 47 -1.97 -60.96 -45.83
N PRO A 48 -1.38 -61.14 -47.06
CA PRO A 48 -0.54 -60.29 -47.94
C PRO A 48 -0.81 -60.35 -49.48
N GLU A 49 -0.15 -59.46 -50.24
CA GLU A 49 0.74 -59.71 -51.42
C GLU A 49 1.20 -58.35 -52.02
N VAL A 50 2.45 -57.99 -52.42
CA VAL A 50 3.79 -58.60 -52.63
C VAL A 50 4.20 -58.75 -54.13
N GLU A 51 5.51 -58.63 -54.41
CA GLU A 51 6.22 -58.54 -55.73
C GLU A 51 6.25 -57.12 -56.37
N LYS A 52 7.23 -56.67 -57.20
CA LYS A 52 8.70 -56.87 -57.37
C LYS A 52 9.23 -55.73 -58.31
N ASN A 53 10.51 -55.39 -58.46
CA ASN A 53 11.65 -55.21 -57.52
C ASN A 53 12.89 -54.63 -58.29
N GLU A 54 13.37 -53.41 -58.01
CA GLU A 54 14.76 -52.99 -58.38
C GLU A 54 15.39 -52.05 -57.34
N LYS A 55 16.73 -52.10 -57.18
CA LYS A 55 17.42 -51.75 -55.92
C LYS A 55 18.51 -50.69 -56.05
N THR A 56 18.59 -49.76 -55.08
CA THR A 56 19.87 -49.20 -54.57
C THR A 56 19.72 -48.82 -53.07
N TYR A 57 20.83 -48.75 -52.32
CA TYR A 57 20.92 -48.64 -50.85
C TYR A 57 21.76 -47.39 -50.43
N THR A 58 21.88 -46.90 -49.18
CA THR A 58 21.18 -46.96 -47.86
C THR A 58 22.15 -46.31 -46.86
N PRO A 59 21.80 -45.29 -46.04
CA PRO A 59 20.98 -45.47 -44.82
C PRO A 59 20.01 -44.31 -44.44
N PRO A 60 19.12 -44.51 -43.45
CA PRO A 60 18.07 -43.56 -43.05
C PRO A 60 18.45 -42.63 -41.87
N ASN A 61 17.56 -41.69 -41.55
CA ASN A 61 17.51 -40.98 -40.26
C ASN A 61 16.04 -40.89 -39.77
N ASP A 62 15.83 -40.77 -38.46
CA ASP A 62 14.74 -41.39 -37.68
C ASP A 62 13.31 -40.82 -37.79
N LEU A 63 12.92 -40.18 -38.90
CA LEU A 63 11.55 -39.64 -39.05
C LEU A 63 10.79 -40.04 -40.33
N GLY A 64 11.32 -40.96 -41.15
CA GLY A 64 10.51 -41.80 -42.05
C GLY A 64 9.65 -41.11 -43.13
N LEU A 65 9.78 -39.80 -43.36
CA LEU A 65 9.01 -39.06 -44.36
C LEU A 65 9.70 -39.11 -45.74
N PRO A 66 8.96 -39.37 -46.84
CA PRO A 66 9.53 -39.25 -48.17
C PRO A 66 9.88 -37.78 -48.45
N MET A 67 11.09 -37.51 -48.94
CA MET A 67 11.40 -36.21 -49.52
C MET A 67 10.43 -35.95 -50.69
N ALA A 68 9.57 -34.96 -50.52
CA ALA A 68 8.69 -34.52 -51.59
C ALA A 68 9.56 -34.09 -52.79
N LYS A 69 9.41 -34.79 -53.92
CA LYS A 69 9.82 -34.22 -55.21
C LYS A 69 9.09 -32.90 -55.34
N PHE A 70 9.86 -31.82 -55.53
CA PHE A 70 9.37 -30.46 -55.67
C PHE A 70 8.12 -30.42 -56.57
N ILE A 71 6.96 -30.15 -55.96
CA ILE A 71 5.78 -29.72 -56.70
C ILE A 71 6.08 -28.28 -57.12
N PRO A 72 6.06 -27.95 -58.43
CA PRO A 72 6.29 -26.58 -58.88
C PRO A 72 5.31 -25.62 -58.19
N GLU A 73 5.80 -24.47 -57.72
CA GLU A 73 4.99 -23.50 -56.97
C GLU A 73 3.71 -23.07 -57.71
N ASP A 74 3.76 -23.11 -59.05
CA ASP A 74 2.66 -22.74 -59.93
C ASP A 74 1.43 -23.66 -59.79
N LEU A 75 1.63 -24.95 -59.47
CA LEU A 75 0.52 -25.87 -59.21
C LEU A 75 -0.09 -25.66 -57.82
N LEU A 76 0.74 -25.34 -56.82
CA LEU A 76 0.26 -25.01 -55.47
C LEU A 76 -0.51 -23.68 -55.46
N LYS A 77 -0.04 -22.67 -56.19
CA LYS A 77 -0.72 -21.38 -56.37
C LYS A 77 -2.06 -21.55 -57.08
N ASN A 78 -2.14 -22.30 -58.17
CA ASN A 78 -3.40 -22.52 -58.87
C ASN A 78 -4.44 -23.28 -58.01
N ALA A 79 -4.02 -24.24 -57.18
CA ALA A 79 -4.92 -24.93 -56.26
C ALA A 79 -5.46 -24.01 -55.14
N LEU A 80 -4.61 -23.15 -54.56
CA LEU A 80 -5.03 -22.14 -53.60
C LEU A 80 -5.93 -21.06 -54.22
N GLN A 81 -5.66 -20.67 -55.46
CA GLN A 81 -6.38 -19.61 -56.18
C GLN A 81 -7.74 -20.07 -56.73
N GLN A 82 -8.01 -21.38 -56.82
CA GLN A 82 -9.35 -21.94 -57.06
C GLN A 82 -10.16 -22.18 -55.76
N ALA A 83 -9.51 -22.22 -54.59
CA ALA A 83 -10.19 -22.42 -53.30
C ALA A 83 -10.74 -21.11 -52.69
N ALA A 84 -10.25 -19.94 -53.11
CA ALA A 84 -10.71 -18.63 -52.66
C ALA A 84 -11.79 -18.04 -53.59
N GLY A 85 -13.03 -18.53 -53.45
CA GLY A 85 -14.16 -18.11 -54.27
C GLY A 85 -14.66 -16.68 -54.02
N SER A 86 -14.32 -15.79 -54.96
CA SER A 86 -15.16 -14.66 -55.43
C SER A 86 -15.87 -13.74 -54.40
N TRP A 87 -15.12 -13.08 -53.52
CA TRP A 87 -15.61 -11.87 -52.82
C TRP A 87 -14.56 -10.75 -52.73
N GLU A 88 -14.02 -10.36 -53.88
CA GLU A 88 -13.71 -8.95 -54.19
C GLU A 88 -13.38 -8.85 -55.69
N LYS A 89 -14.04 -7.93 -56.40
CA LYS A 89 -13.63 -7.50 -57.73
C LYS A 89 -12.89 -6.18 -57.54
N ASP A 90 -11.62 -6.14 -57.94
CA ASP A 90 -10.88 -4.89 -58.01
C ASP A 90 -11.60 -3.89 -58.94
N ASN A 91 -11.77 -2.67 -58.46
CA ASN A 91 -11.79 -1.48 -59.29
C ASN A 91 -10.63 -0.60 -58.81
N ASP A 92 -9.67 -0.42 -59.72
CA ASP A 92 -8.42 0.36 -59.59
C ASP A 92 -8.60 1.77 -58.95
N PRO A 93 -7.58 2.34 -58.29
CA PRO A 93 -6.27 2.55 -58.93
C PRO A 93 -5.01 2.20 -58.14
N GLU A 94 -3.96 1.80 -58.88
CA GLU A 94 -2.54 1.70 -58.51
C GLU A 94 -2.06 2.62 -57.35
N LEU A 95 -2.26 2.21 -56.10
CA LEU A 95 -1.47 2.74 -55.00
C LEU A 95 -0.07 2.11 -55.06
N LYS A 96 0.88 2.85 -55.62
CA LYS A 96 2.31 2.52 -55.59
C LYS A 96 2.84 2.60 -54.15
N VAL A 97 2.57 1.56 -53.35
CA VAL A 97 3.09 1.38 -52.01
C VAL A 97 4.61 1.19 -52.12
N LYS A 98 5.34 2.30 -51.97
CA LYS A 98 6.79 2.31 -51.79
C LYS A 98 7.14 1.31 -50.69
N ARG A 99 7.91 0.26 -50.99
CA ARG A 99 8.43 -0.66 -49.97
C ARG A 99 9.21 0.15 -48.92
N ILE A 100 8.58 0.37 -47.77
CA ILE A 100 9.20 0.98 -46.61
C ILE A 100 10.36 0.08 -46.20
N LYS A 101 11.57 0.64 -46.11
CA LYS A 101 12.78 -0.14 -45.78
C LYS A 101 12.58 -0.75 -44.37
N PRO A 102 13.10 -1.95 -44.08
CA PRO A 102 12.94 -2.57 -42.76
C PRO A 102 13.42 -1.66 -41.62
N ARG A 103 14.48 -0.87 -41.85
CA ARG A 103 14.96 0.16 -40.90
C ARG A 103 13.89 1.19 -40.51
N THR A 104 13.07 1.67 -41.45
CA THR A 104 11.98 2.61 -41.16
C THR A 104 10.84 1.95 -40.37
N LEU A 105 10.61 0.64 -40.56
CA LEU A 105 9.63 -0.12 -39.78
C LEU A 105 10.11 -0.32 -38.33
N PHE A 106 11.39 -0.62 -38.14
CA PHE A 106 12.03 -0.64 -36.81
C PHE A 106 12.01 0.73 -36.10
N ILE A 107 12.24 1.84 -36.83
CA ILE A 107 12.19 3.19 -36.25
C ILE A 107 10.76 3.54 -35.80
N VAL A 108 9.74 3.27 -36.62
CA VAL A 108 8.34 3.52 -36.26
C VAL A 108 7.88 2.62 -35.11
N GLY A 109 8.23 1.33 -35.13
CA GLY A 109 7.93 0.41 -34.03
C GLY A 109 8.60 0.81 -32.71
N SER A 110 9.86 1.27 -32.77
CA SER A 110 10.58 1.80 -31.60
C SER A 110 9.91 3.07 -31.06
N LEU A 111 9.52 4.01 -31.91
CA LEU A 111 8.80 5.22 -31.50
C LEU A 111 7.45 4.90 -30.85
N ILE A 112 6.68 3.95 -31.39
CA ILE A 112 5.42 3.49 -30.79
C ILE A 112 5.69 2.83 -29.43
N PHE A 113 6.71 1.98 -29.32
CA PHE A 113 7.08 1.34 -28.05
C PHE A 113 7.52 2.37 -27.00
N ILE A 114 8.32 3.38 -27.39
CA ILE A 114 8.72 4.49 -26.51
C ILE A 114 7.49 5.30 -26.07
N MET A 115 6.57 5.63 -26.98
CA MET A 115 5.30 6.29 -26.63
C MET A 115 4.45 5.45 -25.69
N LEU A 116 4.38 4.13 -25.89
CA LEU A 116 3.58 3.22 -25.06
C LEU A 116 4.24 3.04 -23.68
N CYS A 117 5.57 2.95 -23.60
CA CYS A 117 6.31 3.02 -22.34
C CYS A 117 6.17 4.37 -21.65
N TRP A 118 6.09 5.49 -22.38
CA TRP A 118 5.83 6.81 -21.81
C TRP A 118 4.41 6.89 -21.24
N VAL A 119 3.39 6.47 -22.00
CA VAL A 119 1.99 6.44 -21.53
C VAL A 119 1.82 5.50 -20.33
N LEU A 120 2.48 4.33 -20.32
CA LEU A 120 2.51 3.45 -19.15
C LEU A 120 3.28 4.06 -17.98
N TYR A 121 4.35 4.82 -18.24
CA TYR A 121 5.08 5.56 -17.21
C TYR A 121 4.18 6.63 -16.57
N GLU A 122 3.52 7.47 -17.36
CA GLU A 122 2.56 8.48 -16.88
C GLU A 122 1.42 7.81 -16.07
N MET A 123 0.82 6.74 -16.62
CA MET A 123 -0.28 6.00 -15.97
C MET A 123 0.12 5.29 -14.67
N VAL A 124 1.43 5.04 -14.46
CA VAL A 124 1.99 4.49 -13.21
C VAL A 124 2.48 5.61 -12.28
N SER A 125 3.01 6.72 -12.79
CA SER A 125 3.48 7.85 -11.99
C SER A 125 2.33 8.71 -11.44
N ASP A 126 1.16 8.72 -12.09
CA ASP A 126 -0.09 9.33 -11.58
C ASP A 126 -0.60 8.70 -10.27
N ARG A 127 0.02 7.62 -9.77
CA ARG A 127 -0.42 6.88 -8.57
C ARG A 127 0.39 7.15 -7.30
N ALA A 128 1.37 8.05 -7.33
CA ALA A 128 1.80 8.73 -6.13
C ALA A 128 1.28 10.18 -6.21
N PRO A 129 0.44 10.66 -5.26
CA PRO A 129 0.29 12.11 -5.12
C PRO A 129 1.69 12.70 -4.94
N VAL A 130 1.95 13.86 -5.55
CA VAL A 130 3.21 14.59 -5.38
C VAL A 130 3.22 15.24 -4.00
N GLU A 131 3.22 14.40 -2.97
CA GLU A 131 3.72 14.73 -1.64
C GLU A 131 5.22 14.96 -1.77
N GLN A 132 5.58 16.18 -2.15
CA GLN A 132 6.90 16.73 -1.88
C GLN A 132 7.06 16.92 -0.36
N GLY A 133 7.25 15.79 0.34
CA GLY A 133 7.73 15.75 1.72
C GLY A 133 9.10 16.44 1.89
N GLN A 134 9.76 16.78 0.77
CA GLN A 134 10.78 17.82 0.67
C GLN A 134 10.56 18.64 -0.61
N GLY A 135 9.77 19.70 -0.53
CA GLY A 135 9.57 20.64 -1.65
C GLY A 135 8.33 21.48 -1.47
N ILE A 136 8.54 22.77 -1.17
CA ILE A 136 7.50 23.77 -1.30
C ILE A 136 7.21 23.91 -2.80
N ILE A 137 6.07 23.38 -3.26
CA ILE A 137 5.56 23.73 -4.58
C ILE A 137 5.09 25.17 -4.49
N LYS A 138 5.97 26.11 -4.86
CA LYS A 138 5.63 27.53 -5.02
C LYS A 138 4.68 27.71 -6.20
N VAL A 139 3.43 27.30 -6.02
CA VAL A 139 2.32 27.74 -6.87
C VAL A 139 2.33 29.28 -6.82
N PRO A 140 2.26 29.99 -7.95
CA PRO A 140 2.15 31.44 -7.92
C PRO A 140 0.91 31.82 -7.10
N LEU A 141 1.15 32.49 -5.98
CA LEU A 141 0.12 32.87 -5.01
C LEU A 141 -0.97 33.66 -5.74
N PRO A 142 -2.24 33.20 -5.72
CA PRO A 142 -3.34 33.97 -6.32
C PRO A 142 -3.36 35.38 -5.72
N THR A 143 -3.68 36.42 -6.49
CA THR A 143 -3.61 37.81 -6.01
C THR A 143 -4.49 38.07 -4.76
N GLU A 144 -5.53 37.27 -4.56
CA GLU A 144 -6.39 37.28 -3.37
C GLU A 144 -5.74 36.73 -2.09
N PHE A 145 -4.55 36.12 -2.18
CA PHE A 145 -3.85 35.46 -1.08
C PHE A 145 -3.34 36.45 -0.02
N VAL A 146 -2.73 37.56 -0.44
CA VAL A 146 -2.19 38.59 0.47
C VAL A 146 -3.31 39.24 1.30
N ALA A 147 -4.53 39.35 0.73
CA ALA A 147 -5.70 39.89 1.43
C ALA A 147 -6.31 38.93 2.47
N ARG A 148 -5.89 37.66 2.52
CA ARG A 148 -6.39 36.63 3.45
C ARG A 148 -5.41 36.33 4.60
N GLU A 149 -4.19 36.84 4.52
CA GLU A 149 -3.13 36.56 5.49
C GLU A 149 -3.51 36.97 6.92
N ASP A 150 -4.12 38.14 7.09
CA ASP A 150 -4.58 38.63 8.39
C ASP A 150 -5.77 37.81 8.95
N GLU A 151 -6.66 37.30 8.09
CA GLU A 151 -7.77 36.41 8.48
C GLU A 151 -7.21 35.09 9.06
N LEU A 152 -6.25 34.46 8.37
CA LEU A 152 -5.63 33.21 8.81
C LEU A 152 -4.79 33.39 10.08
N LYS A 153 -4.03 34.49 10.19
CA LYS A 153 -3.28 34.83 11.42
C LYS A 153 -4.19 35.09 12.62
N SER A 154 -5.30 35.80 12.41
CA SER A 154 -6.30 36.03 13.46
C SER A 154 -6.92 34.72 13.94
N ASN A 155 -7.38 33.87 13.02
CA ASN A 155 -7.92 32.56 13.34
C ASN A 155 -6.90 31.66 14.06
N ALA A 156 -5.65 31.63 13.59
CA ALA A 156 -4.55 30.91 14.25
C ALA A 156 -4.33 31.40 15.69
N THR A 157 -4.26 32.71 15.90
CA THR A 157 -4.03 33.32 17.21
C THR A 157 -5.14 32.97 18.20
N ASN A 158 -6.40 33.12 17.79
CA ASN A 158 -7.54 32.80 18.65
C ASN A 158 -7.64 31.30 18.96
N PHE A 159 -7.40 30.44 17.96
CA PHE A 159 -7.35 28.99 18.14
C PHE A 159 -6.22 28.55 19.09
N LEU A 160 -5.04 29.16 19.00
CA LEU A 160 -3.91 28.82 19.89
C LEU A 160 -4.12 29.36 21.31
N ALA A 161 -4.66 30.57 21.47
CA ALA A 161 -4.94 31.19 22.77
C ALA A 161 -6.18 30.61 23.49
N ALA A 162 -7.01 29.81 22.82
CA ALA A 162 -8.14 29.12 23.43
C ALA A 162 -7.69 28.21 24.59
N LYS A 163 -8.43 28.25 25.72
CA LYS A 163 -8.07 27.52 26.95
C LYS A 163 -8.52 26.06 26.95
N ASN A 164 -9.51 25.71 26.13
CA ASN A 164 -10.04 24.37 26.01
C ASN A 164 -10.26 24.05 24.53
N TRP A 165 -10.25 22.77 24.16
CA TRP A 165 -10.60 22.32 22.81
C TRP A 165 -12.04 22.67 22.41
N SER A 166 -12.97 22.81 23.38
CA SER A 166 -14.32 23.34 23.14
C SER A 166 -14.32 24.77 22.62
N ASP A 167 -13.44 25.62 23.17
CA ASP A 167 -13.37 27.05 22.85
C ASP A 167 -12.70 27.28 21.49
N ALA A 168 -11.93 26.28 21.03
CA ALA A 168 -11.32 26.23 19.71
C ALA A 168 -12.30 25.80 18.60
N LEU A 169 -13.46 25.22 18.93
CA LEU A 169 -14.45 24.68 17.98
C LEU A 169 -14.85 25.64 16.83
N PRO A 170 -15.02 26.97 17.03
CA PRO A 170 -15.38 27.88 15.94
C PRO A 170 -14.31 28.04 14.85
N TYR A 171 -13.07 27.66 15.13
CA TYR A 171 -11.93 27.83 14.22
C TYR A 171 -11.51 26.53 13.53
N VAL A 172 -12.02 25.37 13.96
CA VAL A 172 -11.63 24.07 13.38
C VAL A 172 -12.58 23.65 12.27
N ARG A 173 -12.06 22.84 11.35
CA ARG A 173 -12.85 22.25 10.28
C ARG A 173 -13.95 21.35 10.85
N SER A 174 -15.18 21.53 10.36
CA SER A 174 -16.28 20.62 10.70
C SER A 174 -15.99 19.22 10.16
N SER A 175 -16.07 18.21 11.03
CA SER A 175 -15.95 16.80 10.67
C SER A 175 -16.95 15.96 11.47
N PRO A 176 -17.34 14.76 10.99
CA PRO A 176 -18.27 13.90 11.72
C PRO A 176 -17.77 13.61 13.15
N GLY A 177 -18.61 13.96 14.13
CA GLY A 177 -18.31 13.79 15.55
C GLY A 177 -17.27 14.75 16.14
N ILE A 178 -16.97 15.89 15.48
CA ILE A 178 -15.93 16.85 15.88
C ILE A 178 -15.96 17.23 17.37
N GLU A 179 -17.12 17.59 17.92
CA GLU A 179 -17.25 17.95 19.34
C GLU A 179 -16.83 16.81 20.29
N ASN A 180 -17.19 15.57 19.95
CA ASN A 180 -16.82 14.40 20.74
C ASN A 180 -15.33 14.07 20.61
N LYS A 181 -14.72 14.24 19.42
CA LYS A 181 -13.27 14.08 19.22
C LYS A 181 -12.47 15.10 20.02
N LEU A 182 -12.88 16.37 19.99
CA LEU A 182 -12.28 17.46 20.76
C LEU A 182 -12.40 17.21 22.27
N ARG A 183 -13.57 16.75 22.74
CA ARG A 183 -13.77 16.37 24.15
C ARG A 183 -12.88 15.20 24.57
N ILE A 184 -12.85 14.12 23.79
CA ILE A 184 -11.98 12.96 24.03
C ILE A 184 -10.51 13.37 24.03
N HIS A 185 -10.10 14.29 23.16
CA HIS A 185 -8.74 14.81 23.16
C HIS A 185 -8.45 15.68 24.39
N GLN A 186 -9.37 16.55 24.81
CA GLN A 186 -9.27 17.33 26.06
C GLN A 186 -9.10 16.44 27.29
N ASP A 187 -9.83 15.34 27.38
CA ASP A 187 -9.74 14.37 28.49
C ASP A 187 -8.36 13.65 28.52
N ARG A 188 -7.70 13.50 27.36
CA ARG A 188 -6.39 12.82 27.21
C ARG A 188 -5.19 13.78 27.30
N SER A 189 -5.34 14.97 26.72
CA SER A 189 -4.31 15.99 26.54
C SER A 189 -5.00 17.37 26.57
N PRO A 190 -5.18 17.94 27.78
CA PRO A 190 -5.80 19.25 27.96
C PRO A 190 -5.13 20.31 27.09
N LYS A 191 -5.92 21.18 26.48
CA LYS A 191 -5.36 22.28 25.70
C LYS A 191 -4.66 23.28 26.61
N GLU A 192 -3.43 23.63 26.26
CA GLU A 192 -2.72 24.77 26.83
C GLU A 192 -2.85 25.98 25.89
N PRO A 193 -3.06 27.20 26.41
CA PRO A 193 -3.07 28.41 25.59
C PRO A 193 -1.63 28.78 25.20
N VAL A 194 -1.42 29.03 23.91
CA VAL A 194 -0.09 29.34 23.35
C VAL A 194 -0.10 30.70 22.67
N GLY A 195 0.80 31.59 23.08
CA GLY A 195 1.06 32.86 22.40
C GLY A 195 1.91 32.67 21.14
N VAL A 196 1.69 33.52 20.13
CA VAL A 196 2.44 33.49 18.86
C VAL A 196 3.40 34.66 18.82
N ASN A 197 4.70 34.37 18.70
CA ASN A 197 5.75 35.36 18.53
C ASN A 197 5.90 35.81 17.07
N LEU A 198 5.90 34.84 16.15
CA LEU A 198 6.21 35.09 14.75
C LEU A 198 5.35 34.19 13.85
N PHE A 199 4.82 34.77 12.78
CA PHE A 199 4.27 34.04 11.65
C PHE A 199 5.28 33.98 10.52
N GLN A 200 5.45 32.80 9.94
CA GLN A 200 6.13 32.64 8.66
C GLN A 200 5.19 33.06 7.52
N PRO A 201 5.71 33.41 6.33
CA PRO A 201 4.88 33.59 5.14
C PRO A 201 4.00 32.35 4.92
N ILE A 202 2.72 32.57 4.60
CA ILE A 202 1.81 31.48 4.28
C ILE A 202 2.29 30.81 2.99
N ASP A 203 2.08 29.51 2.93
CA ASP A 203 2.38 28.65 1.79
C ASP A 203 1.10 27.94 1.30
N VAL A 204 1.15 27.39 0.10
CA VAL A 204 0.00 26.75 -0.57
C VAL A 204 0.38 25.34 -0.95
N ILE A 205 -0.30 24.35 -0.36
CA ILE A 205 -0.10 22.94 -0.73
C ILE A 205 -1.27 22.43 -1.57
N LYS A 206 -0.96 21.59 -2.55
CA LYS A 206 -1.94 20.87 -3.36
C LYS A 206 -2.02 19.43 -2.88
N VAL A 207 -3.22 18.96 -2.57
CA VAL A 207 -3.46 17.63 -1.99
C VAL A 207 -4.11 16.69 -3.01
N ARG A 208 -4.35 15.43 -2.65
CA ARG A 208 -5.01 14.45 -3.53
C ARG A 208 -6.38 14.98 -3.99
N GLY A 209 -6.75 14.65 -5.24
CA GLY A 209 -7.97 15.17 -5.88
C GLY A 209 -7.83 16.58 -6.46
N GLY A 210 -6.70 17.26 -6.21
CA GLY A 210 -6.39 18.57 -6.77
C GLY A 210 -6.82 19.76 -5.91
N ASN A 211 -7.44 19.50 -4.76
CA ASN A 211 -7.82 20.49 -3.76
C ASN A 211 -6.58 21.23 -3.22
N ILE A 212 -6.80 22.43 -2.69
CA ILE A 212 -5.74 23.28 -2.13
C ILE A 212 -5.96 23.44 -0.62
N LEU A 213 -4.86 23.51 0.14
CA LEU A 213 -4.85 23.93 1.54
C LEU A 213 -3.84 25.06 1.75
N TYR A 214 -4.15 25.97 2.68
CA TYR A 214 -3.19 26.97 3.13
C TYR A 214 -2.38 26.42 4.30
N LEU A 215 -1.07 26.65 4.27
CA LEU A 215 -0.12 26.27 5.30
C LEU A 215 0.45 27.52 5.96
N LEU A 216 0.18 27.70 7.25
CA LEU A 216 0.77 28.77 8.06
C LEU A 216 1.80 28.18 9.01
N GLY A 217 3.07 28.53 8.83
CA GLY A 217 4.11 28.30 9.82
C GLY A 217 4.06 29.36 10.92
N LEU A 218 4.23 28.96 12.17
CA LEU A 218 4.30 29.89 13.30
C LEU A 218 5.37 29.44 14.31
N GLN A 219 5.90 30.39 15.05
CA GLN A 219 6.81 30.19 16.16
C GLN A 219 6.15 30.70 17.44
N ASP A 220 6.11 29.87 18.47
CA ASP A 220 5.53 30.22 19.77
C ASP A 220 6.52 30.95 20.69
N GLU A 221 6.04 31.28 21.90
CA GLU A 221 6.83 31.91 22.97
C GLU A 221 8.04 31.07 23.44
N ASN A 222 8.03 29.76 23.20
CA ASN A 222 9.11 28.82 23.55
C ASN A 222 10.03 28.51 22.35
N GLU A 223 9.99 29.37 21.32
CA GLU A 223 10.70 29.23 20.04
C GLU A 223 10.31 27.97 19.21
N LYS A 224 9.27 27.23 19.59
CA LYS A 224 8.85 25.99 18.91
C LYS A 224 8.13 26.33 17.61
N PHE A 225 8.62 25.79 16.51
CA PHE A 225 7.97 25.89 15.21
C PHE A 225 6.81 24.89 15.07
N THR A 226 5.65 25.41 14.69
CA THR A 226 4.41 24.66 14.49
C THR A 226 3.85 24.98 13.10
N LYS A 227 3.17 24.01 12.48
CA LYS A 227 2.49 24.15 11.18
C LYS A 227 0.99 23.99 11.37
N LEU A 228 0.21 24.96 10.88
CA LEU A 228 -1.24 24.88 10.81
C LEU A 228 -1.69 24.76 9.36
N TYR A 229 -2.62 23.85 9.12
CA TYR A 229 -3.26 23.63 7.82
C TYR A 229 -4.69 24.16 7.86
N PHE A 230 -5.10 24.89 6.82
CA PHE A 230 -6.43 25.48 6.69
C PHE A 230 -7.11 25.03 5.40
N THR A 231 -8.45 24.90 5.44
CA THR A 231 -9.27 24.66 4.25
C THR A 231 -9.26 25.86 3.29
N GLU A 232 -9.28 25.56 1.98
CA GLU A 232 -9.52 26.57 0.94
C GLU A 232 -10.95 27.15 1.00
N GLU A 233 -11.95 26.34 1.37
CA GLU A 233 -13.34 26.81 1.53
C GLU A 233 -13.48 27.79 2.70
N LYS A 234 -14.46 28.71 2.60
CA LYS A 234 -14.82 29.64 3.68
C LYS A 234 -15.89 29.05 4.61
N PRO A 235 -15.80 29.22 5.94
CA PRO A 235 -14.70 29.87 6.66
C PRO A 235 -13.42 29.04 6.59
N HIS A 236 -12.27 29.70 6.43
CA HIS A 236 -10.97 29.03 6.34
C HIS A 236 -10.62 28.38 7.69
N ALA A 237 -10.88 27.09 7.80
CA ALA A 237 -10.96 26.37 9.05
C ALA A 237 -9.74 25.46 9.26
N ILE A 238 -9.26 25.41 10.50
CA ILE A 238 -8.04 24.70 10.90
C ILE A 238 -8.28 23.19 10.93
N ILE A 239 -7.42 22.44 10.26
CA ILE A 239 -7.37 20.97 10.35
C ILE A 239 -6.62 20.60 11.62
N TRP A 240 -7.28 20.74 12.77
CA TRP A 240 -6.69 20.52 14.09
C TRP A 240 -6.17 19.10 14.27
N GLU A 241 -6.78 18.11 13.59
CA GLU A 241 -6.31 16.72 13.65
C GLU A 241 -4.88 16.57 13.11
N ALA A 242 -4.48 17.43 12.15
CA ALA A 242 -3.14 17.46 11.59
C ALA A 242 -2.11 18.07 12.56
N LEU A 243 -2.53 19.04 13.37
CA LEU A 243 -1.69 19.69 14.38
C LEU A 243 -1.35 18.74 15.53
N VAL A 244 -2.35 18.04 16.05
CA VAL A 244 -2.21 17.19 17.26
C VAL A 244 -1.96 15.72 16.93
N ALA A 245 -1.85 15.38 15.64
CA ALA A 245 -1.78 14.00 15.14
C ALA A 245 -2.95 13.14 15.63
N TYR A 246 -4.18 13.67 15.65
CA TYR A 246 -5.31 13.02 16.34
C TYR A 246 -5.55 11.57 15.88
N CYS A 247 -5.61 10.67 16.88
CA CYS A 247 -5.98 9.26 16.78
C CYS A 247 -7.22 8.97 17.64
N ASP A 248 -8.10 8.07 17.17
CA ASP A 248 -9.34 7.73 17.88
C ASP A 248 -9.07 7.06 19.24
N GLU A 249 -7.99 6.28 19.35
CA GLU A 249 -7.40 5.80 20.61
C GLU A 249 -5.94 6.28 20.76
N PRO A 250 -5.37 6.29 21.99
CA PRO A 250 -3.95 6.60 22.18
C PRO A 250 -3.07 5.62 21.39
N PHE A 251 -2.01 6.11 20.74
CA PHE A 251 -1.14 5.27 19.92
C PHE A 251 -0.55 4.09 20.71
N GLU A 252 -0.23 4.30 21.99
CA GLU A 252 0.30 3.29 22.90
C GLU A 252 -0.67 2.15 23.26
N THR A 253 -1.97 2.24 22.93
CA THR A 253 -2.91 1.14 23.15
C THR A 253 -2.98 0.16 21.98
N LEU A 254 -2.44 0.50 20.80
CA LEU A 254 -2.51 -0.32 19.58
C LEU A 254 -2.04 -1.77 19.80
N ASN A 255 -0.89 -1.96 20.44
CA ASN A 255 -0.31 -3.27 20.75
C ASN A 255 -0.45 -3.67 22.24
N SER A 256 -1.49 -3.17 22.91
CA SER A 256 -1.73 -3.44 24.33
C SER A 256 -2.22 -4.86 24.60
N SER A 257 -1.89 -5.40 25.78
CA SER A 257 -2.48 -6.64 26.30
C SER A 257 -3.87 -6.43 26.92
N LYS A 258 -4.45 -5.24 26.79
CA LYS A 258 -5.83 -4.93 27.17
C LYS A 258 -6.67 -4.92 25.91
N ASP A 259 -7.92 -5.36 25.99
CA ASP A 259 -8.83 -5.22 24.85
C ASP A 259 -9.04 -3.74 24.50
N PRO A 260 -9.05 -3.39 23.20
CA PRO A 260 -9.21 -2.02 22.74
C PRO A 260 -10.62 -1.50 23.00
N LEU A 261 -10.78 -0.17 23.00
CA LEU A 261 -12.11 0.46 23.15
C LEU A 261 -12.91 0.40 21.84
N LEU A 262 -12.22 0.33 20.71
CA LEU A 262 -12.76 0.23 19.36
C LEU A 262 -12.20 -1.00 18.64
N ASN A 263 -13.03 -1.68 17.85
CA ASN A 263 -12.58 -2.77 16.98
C ASN A 263 -11.59 -2.27 15.91
N GLU A 264 -11.82 -1.05 15.42
CA GLU A 264 -11.02 -0.36 14.40
C GLU A 264 -11.03 1.14 14.73
N GLY A 265 -9.92 1.84 14.50
CA GLY A 265 -9.80 3.27 14.74
C GLY A 265 -8.94 3.99 13.70
N THR A 266 -9.14 5.30 13.58
CA THR A 266 -8.31 6.18 12.74
C THR A 266 -7.04 6.56 13.47
N TYR A 267 -5.88 6.38 12.84
CA TYR A 267 -4.58 6.77 13.39
C TYR A 267 -3.80 7.62 12.39
N ARG A 268 -3.26 8.75 12.84
CA ARG A 268 -2.28 9.55 12.11
C ARG A 268 -0.89 9.20 12.62
N VAL A 269 -0.07 8.60 11.76
CA VAL A 269 1.20 7.99 12.15
C VAL A 269 2.26 8.21 11.08
N TYR A 270 3.51 8.22 11.48
CA TYR A 270 4.62 7.99 10.58
C TYR A 270 4.71 6.49 10.30
N ALA A 271 4.70 6.09 9.03
CA ALA A 271 4.79 4.70 8.60
C ALA A 271 6.05 4.47 7.77
N LYS A 272 6.67 3.30 7.93
CA LYS A 272 7.84 2.85 7.17
C LYS A 272 7.71 1.36 6.87
N ALA A 273 8.18 0.93 5.69
CA ALA A 273 8.23 -0.50 5.38
C ALA A 273 9.32 -1.17 6.22
N ASP A 274 8.94 -2.25 6.92
CA ASP A 274 9.85 -3.07 7.73
C ASP A 274 10.02 -4.48 7.11
N GLY A 275 11.02 -5.23 7.60
CA GLY A 275 11.32 -6.61 7.19
C GLY A 275 11.23 -7.62 8.34
N TYR A 276 10.89 -7.19 9.55
CA TYR A 276 10.72 -8.07 10.71
C TYR A 276 9.29 -8.62 10.77
N TYR A 277 9.20 -9.93 10.98
CA TYR A 277 7.94 -10.69 11.00
C TYR A 277 7.83 -11.48 12.30
N SER A 278 6.64 -11.48 12.90
CA SER A 278 6.38 -12.05 14.22
C SER A 278 5.06 -12.81 14.27
N GLY A 279 4.93 -13.73 15.23
CA GLY A 279 3.69 -14.43 15.51
C GLY A 279 3.18 -15.26 14.33
N ILE A 280 2.03 -14.85 13.77
CA ILE A 280 1.33 -15.53 12.67
C ILE A 280 1.53 -14.85 11.30
N TYR A 281 2.27 -13.75 11.24
CA TYR A 281 2.38 -12.94 10.03
C TYR A 281 3.55 -13.40 9.16
N GLU A 282 3.27 -14.22 8.14
CA GLU A 282 4.29 -14.69 7.20
C GLU A 282 4.62 -13.66 6.10
N GLU A 283 5.91 -13.50 5.78
CA GLU A 283 6.42 -12.55 4.77
C GLU A 283 5.76 -12.71 3.39
N LYS A 284 5.33 -13.92 3.01
CA LYS A 284 4.69 -14.17 1.71
C LYS A 284 3.30 -13.53 1.59
N GLU A 285 2.58 -13.46 2.71
CA GLU A 285 1.19 -13.00 2.76
C GLU A 285 1.07 -11.58 3.29
N TRP A 286 2.00 -11.15 4.16
CA TRP A 286 1.93 -9.89 4.87
C TRP A 286 3.14 -8.99 4.58
N GLN A 287 2.91 -7.68 4.59
CA GLN A 287 3.96 -6.66 4.65
C GLN A 287 3.98 -6.09 6.08
N ALA A 288 5.14 -6.15 6.72
CA ALA A 288 5.39 -5.51 8.00
C ALA A 288 5.58 -4.00 7.80
N ILE A 289 4.97 -3.19 8.67
CA ILE A 289 5.03 -1.73 8.64
C ILE A 289 5.41 -1.26 10.06
N GLU A 290 6.54 -0.58 10.17
CA GLU A 290 6.92 0.15 11.38
C GLU A 290 6.08 1.43 11.46
N LEU A 291 5.30 1.58 12.53
CA LEU A 291 4.55 2.79 12.85
C LEU A 291 5.23 3.54 14.00
N SER A 292 5.31 4.85 13.91
CA SER A 292 5.71 5.73 14.99
C SER A 292 4.82 6.97 15.05
N TYR A 293 4.81 7.65 16.20
CA TYR A 293 3.87 8.71 16.49
C TYR A 293 4.60 9.97 17.01
N PRO A 294 4.12 11.19 16.72
CA PRO A 294 4.79 12.40 17.20
C PRO A 294 4.85 12.47 18.74
N ASN A 295 6.01 12.85 19.28
CA ASN A 295 6.26 13.00 20.71
C ASN A 295 6.31 11.68 21.53
N THR A 296 6.51 10.52 20.88
CA THR A 296 6.79 9.25 21.59
C THR A 296 7.91 8.50 20.87
N ASP A 297 8.85 7.93 21.64
CA ASP A 297 9.96 7.13 21.11
C ASP A 297 9.55 5.66 20.84
N LYS A 298 8.26 5.36 20.99
CA LYS A 298 7.71 4.02 20.77
C LYS A 298 7.43 3.81 19.28
N ASN A 299 7.98 2.72 18.76
CA ASN A 299 7.60 2.19 17.46
C ASN A 299 6.73 0.95 17.67
N ILE A 300 5.68 0.81 16.86
CA ILE A 300 4.73 -0.30 16.89
C ILE A 300 4.72 -0.95 15.52
N LEU A 301 4.94 -2.26 15.49
CA LEU A 301 4.90 -3.05 14.28
C LEU A 301 3.45 -3.43 13.96
N ALA A 302 2.98 -3.05 12.77
CA ALA A 302 1.66 -3.40 12.25
C ALA A 302 1.79 -4.15 10.92
N TYR A 303 0.74 -4.85 10.50
CA TYR A 303 0.77 -5.69 9.31
C TYR A 303 -0.37 -5.37 8.34
N VAL A 304 -0.06 -5.44 7.04
CA VAL A 304 -1.03 -5.31 5.95
C VAL A 304 -0.90 -6.50 5.00
N GLN A 305 -2.02 -7.06 4.52
CA GLN A 305 -1.99 -8.19 3.59
C GLN A 305 -1.45 -7.75 2.22
N ARG A 306 -0.43 -8.43 1.66
CA ARG A 306 0.25 -8.01 0.42
C ARG A 306 -0.65 -7.95 -0.80
N ASN A 307 -1.70 -8.76 -0.83
CA ASN A 307 -2.66 -8.87 -1.93
C ASN A 307 -3.87 -7.93 -1.79
N SER A 308 -3.90 -7.07 -0.77
CA SER A 308 -5.00 -6.13 -0.55
C SER A 308 -4.82 -4.82 -1.32
N GLU A 309 -5.94 -4.11 -1.55
CA GLU A 309 -5.94 -2.84 -2.28
C GLU A 309 -5.10 -1.78 -1.56
N GLN A 310 -5.20 -1.71 -0.24
CA GLN A 310 -4.44 -0.77 0.58
C GLN A 310 -2.93 -1.06 0.58
N ALA A 311 -2.51 -2.33 0.49
CA ALA A 311 -1.10 -2.66 0.34
C ALA A 311 -0.54 -2.15 -1.01
N GLU A 312 -1.26 -2.35 -2.12
CA GLU A 312 -0.83 -1.81 -3.42
C GLU A 312 -0.87 -0.27 -3.46
N LYS A 313 -1.78 0.39 -2.72
CA LYS A 313 -1.76 1.86 -2.53
C LYS A 313 -0.57 2.34 -1.69
N MET A 314 -0.17 1.60 -0.64
CA MET A 314 0.94 1.97 0.26
C MET A 314 2.32 1.67 -0.34
N LYS A 315 2.42 0.65 -1.21
CA LYS A 315 3.65 0.21 -1.88
C LYS A 315 4.44 1.33 -2.58
N PRO A 316 3.88 2.21 -3.43
CA PRO A 316 4.64 3.32 -4.03
C PRO A 316 5.08 4.38 -3.00
N LEU A 317 4.44 4.47 -1.84
CA LEU A 317 4.76 5.46 -0.80
C LEU A 317 5.94 5.03 0.09
N LEU A 318 6.04 3.72 0.37
CA LEU A 318 6.93 3.15 1.38
C LEU A 318 8.07 2.28 0.82
N ASN A 319 7.91 1.71 -0.37
CA ASN A 319 8.89 0.76 -0.92
C ASN A 319 10.25 1.43 -1.21
N LYS A 320 11.34 0.83 -0.72
CA LYS A 320 12.72 1.34 -0.81
C LYS A 320 12.95 2.74 -0.19
N ARG A 321 12.04 3.22 0.66
CA ARG A 321 12.16 4.52 1.32
C ARG A 321 12.77 4.35 2.71
N GLU A 322 13.90 4.98 2.96
CA GLU A 322 14.57 4.93 4.28
C GLU A 322 13.87 5.79 5.34
N SER A 323 13.24 6.88 4.90
CA SER A 323 12.44 7.79 5.73
C SER A 323 11.02 7.29 5.91
N SER A 324 10.45 7.50 7.09
CA SER A 324 9.03 7.31 7.33
C SER A 324 8.18 8.36 6.60
N VAL A 325 6.92 8.04 6.39
CA VAL A 325 5.93 8.85 5.67
C VAL A 325 4.74 9.09 6.57
N PRO A 326 4.26 10.33 6.76
CA PRO A 326 3.01 10.56 7.47
C PRO A 326 1.84 9.95 6.68
N LEU A 327 1.08 9.06 7.29
CA LEU A 327 -0.11 8.43 6.73
C LEU A 327 -1.28 8.50 7.72
N ILE A 328 -2.48 8.38 7.17
CA ILE A 328 -3.72 8.24 7.93
C ILE A 328 -4.27 6.85 7.64
N LEU A 329 -4.30 6.01 8.67
CA LEU A 329 -4.60 4.58 8.56
C LEU A 329 -5.85 4.23 9.37
N LEU A 330 -6.68 3.35 8.82
CA LEU A 330 -7.67 2.60 9.62
C LEU A 330 -6.95 1.36 10.16
N ILE A 331 -6.81 1.27 11.48
CA ILE A 331 -6.07 0.18 12.14
C ILE A 331 -6.99 -0.54 13.13
N LYS A 332 -6.96 -1.86 13.05
CA LYS A 332 -7.51 -2.78 14.04
C LYS A 332 -6.44 -3.08 15.09
N PRO A 333 -6.61 -2.68 16.37
CA PRO A 333 -5.65 -2.96 17.42
C PRO A 333 -5.50 -4.47 17.71
N SER A 334 -4.43 -4.86 18.41
CA SER A 334 -4.34 -6.21 18.97
C SER A 334 -5.38 -6.39 20.08
N SER A 335 -6.08 -7.53 20.11
CA SER A 335 -6.89 -7.91 21.28
C SER A 335 -5.99 -8.47 22.37
N GLY A 336 -6.28 -8.12 23.64
CA GLY A 336 -5.54 -8.62 24.79
C GLY A 336 -5.60 -10.15 24.95
N ASN A 337 -6.61 -10.79 24.34
CA ASN A 337 -6.81 -12.24 24.37
C ASN A 337 -5.96 -13.01 23.33
N ASP A 338 -5.33 -12.32 22.37
CA ASP A 338 -4.50 -12.95 21.33
C ASP A 338 -3.13 -12.27 21.24
N SER A 339 -2.26 -12.60 22.19
CA SER A 339 -0.88 -12.07 22.30
C SER A 339 0.04 -12.42 21.11
N LYS A 340 -0.44 -13.19 20.13
CA LYS A 340 0.28 -13.47 18.87
C LYS A 340 -0.15 -12.56 17.72
N ARG A 341 -1.26 -11.82 17.88
CA ARG A 341 -1.72 -10.82 16.90
C ARG A 341 -1.16 -9.45 17.21
N ALA A 342 -0.71 -8.80 16.17
CA ALA A 342 -0.25 -7.42 16.16
C ALA A 342 -1.35 -6.55 15.50
N PRO A 343 -1.24 -5.21 15.55
CA PRO A 343 -2.17 -4.34 14.84
C PRO A 343 -2.23 -4.64 13.35
N GLU A 344 -3.46 -4.66 12.81
CA GLU A 344 -3.73 -4.93 11.39
C GLU A 344 -4.20 -3.65 10.69
N ILE A 345 -3.53 -3.29 9.59
CA ILE A 345 -3.86 -2.11 8.78
C ILE A 345 -4.97 -2.50 7.80
N ILE A 346 -6.16 -1.96 8.06
CA ILE A 346 -7.39 -2.28 7.33
C ILE A 346 -7.50 -1.44 6.06
N ASP A 347 -7.20 -0.13 6.12
CA ASP A 347 -7.21 0.76 4.95
C ASP A 347 -6.24 1.94 5.08
N LEU A 348 -5.86 2.51 3.92
CA LEU A 348 -5.13 3.77 3.77
C LEU A 348 -6.14 4.89 3.49
N LEU A 349 -6.50 5.64 4.53
CA LEU A 349 -7.50 6.71 4.46
C LEU A 349 -6.93 8.00 3.84
N GLY A 350 -5.64 8.27 4.04
CA GLY A 350 -4.99 9.49 3.55
C GLY A 350 -3.46 9.43 3.64
N VAL A 351 -2.80 10.33 2.92
CA VAL A 351 -1.36 10.56 2.96
C VAL A 351 -1.14 11.97 3.51
N GLY A 352 -0.07 12.18 4.29
CA GLY A 352 0.12 13.42 5.02
C GLY A 352 -0.72 13.49 6.30
N TRP A 353 -0.48 14.54 7.10
CA TRP A 353 -1.23 14.80 8.34
C TRP A 353 -2.63 15.40 8.11
N HIS A 354 -2.82 16.01 6.94
CA HIS A 354 -3.85 17.00 6.64
C HIS A 354 -4.99 16.48 5.75
N GLU A 355 -4.86 15.29 5.16
CA GLU A 355 -5.98 14.62 4.46
C GLU A 355 -7.04 14.09 5.45
N LEU A 356 -8.14 13.56 4.89
CA LEU A 356 -9.49 13.21 5.42
C LEU A 356 -10.59 14.19 5.01
#